data_AF-A0A2H5Y893-F1
#
_entry.id   AF-A0A2H5Y893-F1
#
_cell.length_a   1.000
_cell.length_b   1.000
_cell.length_c   1.000
_cell.angle_alpha   90.00
_cell.angle_beta   90.00
_cell.angle_gamma   90.00
#
_symmetry.space_group_name_H-M   'P 1'
#
loop_
_entity.id
_entity.type
_entity.pdbx_description
1 polymer ?
#
loop_
_entity_poly.entity_id
_entity_poly.type
_entity_poly.pdbx_seq_one_letter_code
_entity_poly.pdbx_strand_id
1 'polypeptide(L)'
;MFRRALLAGLLSLIIALTLLPYLWPQPILRQGLTELGSTLLAYAAVVGFLSFLEAHFHRVGTRAEGWPYSLAAALMASVFLLLSLAEGGLGGDGLAGPWTGWIYRYGLLPLEASIGALLPFFMVLALWRLLRTRRSAYVLFFAAGVLTVLIIQAGGTFLPTLFGSFYEALLSPLATGGIRGLLIGVAIGVVVFMVRVFLWMDRPLGR
;
A
#
# COMPACT_ATOMS: atom_id res chain seq x y z
N MET A 1 7.85 -6.14 -23.86
CA MET A 1 7.98 -6.61 -22.46
C MET A 1 9.04 -5.85 -21.65
N PHE A 2 10.26 -5.65 -22.17
CA PHE A 2 11.34 -4.89 -21.49
C PHE A 2 10.92 -3.49 -21.00
N ARG A 3 10.16 -2.74 -21.82
CA ARG A 3 9.60 -1.43 -21.43
C ARG A 3 8.65 -1.49 -20.22
N ARG A 4 7.83 -2.55 -20.09
CA ARG A 4 6.85 -2.67 -18.99
C ARG A 4 7.51 -3.05 -17.66
N ALA A 5 8.57 -3.87 -17.71
CA ALA A 5 9.37 -4.22 -16.53
C ALA A 5 10.22 -3.04 -16.02
N LEU A 6 10.77 -2.23 -16.93
CA LEU A 6 11.48 -0.99 -16.58
C LEU A 6 10.57 0.01 -15.87
N LEU A 7 9.34 0.19 -16.34
CA LEU A 7 8.36 1.08 -15.70
C LEU A 7 8.00 0.59 -14.29
N ALA A 8 7.74 -0.71 -14.11
CA ALA A 8 7.45 -1.29 -12.79
C ALA A 8 8.63 -1.17 -11.80
N GLY A 9 9.86 -1.37 -12.27
CA GLY A 9 11.08 -1.15 -11.48
C GLY A 9 11.26 0.31 -11.06
N LEU A 10 11.03 1.26 -11.97
CA LEU A 10 11.09 2.70 -11.70
C LEU A 10 10.04 3.11 -10.66
N LEU A 11 8.81 2.59 -10.77
CA LEU A 11 7.73 2.84 -9.82
C LEU A 11 8.07 2.35 -8.41
N SER A 12 8.73 1.20 -8.27
CA SER A 12 9.17 0.71 -6.94
C SER A 12 10.29 1.54 -6.33
N LEU A 13 11.24 1.99 -7.15
CA LEU A 13 12.34 2.87 -6.70
C LEU A 13 11.79 4.22 -6.22
N ILE A 14 10.77 4.73 -6.90
CA ILE A 14 10.04 5.94 -6.53
C ILE A 14 9.36 5.77 -5.16
N ILE A 15 8.67 4.64 -4.92
CA ILE A 15 8.02 4.35 -3.63
C ILE A 15 9.05 4.22 -2.50
N ALA A 16 10.22 3.65 -2.76
CA ALA A 16 11.29 3.60 -1.75
C ALA A 16 11.87 5.00 -1.46
N LEU A 17 11.97 5.86 -2.48
CA LEU A 17 12.42 7.24 -2.33
C LEU A 17 11.45 8.10 -1.51
N THR A 18 10.13 7.84 -1.59
CA THR A 18 9.13 8.60 -0.82
C THR A 18 9.16 8.29 0.68
N LEU A 19 9.76 7.15 1.08
CA LEU A 19 9.88 6.73 2.48
C LEU A 19 11.18 7.21 3.16
N LEU A 20 12.21 7.55 2.39
CA LEU A 20 13.47 8.13 2.86
C LEU A 20 13.33 9.40 3.74
N PRO A 21 12.44 10.37 3.46
CA PRO A 21 12.29 11.57 4.30
C PRO A 21 11.97 11.25 5.76
N TYR A 22 11.35 10.09 6.00
CA TYR A 22 10.91 9.67 7.31
C TYR A 22 12.06 9.19 8.21
N LEU A 23 13.20 8.84 7.61
CA LEU A 23 14.40 8.37 8.31
C LEU A 23 15.30 9.53 8.77
N TRP A 24 15.10 10.75 8.25
CA TRP A 24 15.97 11.90 8.52
C TRP A 24 15.35 12.91 9.49
N PRO A 25 16.12 13.39 10.49
CA PRO A 25 15.64 14.39 11.46
C PRO A 25 15.75 15.84 10.96
N GLN A 26 16.54 16.11 9.91
CA GLN A 26 16.74 17.47 9.38
C GLN A 26 15.49 17.96 8.62
N PRO A 27 14.86 19.08 9.01
CA PRO A 27 13.57 19.51 8.47
C PRO A 27 13.63 19.88 6.98
N ILE A 28 14.73 20.49 6.52
CA ILE A 28 14.91 20.92 5.14
C ILE A 28 14.98 19.70 4.19
N LEU A 29 15.79 18.69 4.56
CA LEU A 29 15.87 17.45 3.77
C LEU A 29 14.54 16.70 3.77
N ARG A 30 13.84 16.66 4.90
CA ARG A 30 12.52 16.02 4.98
C ARG A 30 11.52 16.68 4.04
N GLN A 31 11.47 18.02 4.02
CA GLN A 31 10.55 18.74 3.16
C GLN A 31 10.87 18.49 1.68
N GLY A 32 12.12 18.67 1.26
CA GLY A 32 12.54 18.46 -0.13
C GLY A 32 12.28 17.02 -0.61
N LEU A 33 12.60 16.02 0.22
CA LEU A 33 12.33 14.62 -0.12
C LEU A 33 10.82 14.30 -0.14
N THR A 34 10.01 14.92 0.73
CA THR A 34 8.56 14.75 0.72
C THR A 34 7.93 15.32 -0.55
N GLU A 35 8.37 16.51 -0.97
CA GLU A 35 7.92 17.17 -2.21
C GLU A 35 8.31 16.37 -3.46
N LEU A 36 9.56 15.88 -3.50
CA LEU A 36 10.00 14.98 -4.57
C LEU A 36 9.19 13.69 -4.57
N GLY A 37 8.96 13.11 -3.39
CA GLY A 37 8.19 11.87 -3.25
C GLY A 37 6.75 12.02 -3.72
N SER A 38 6.05 13.08 -3.30
CA SER A 38 4.67 13.34 -3.72
C SER A 38 4.56 13.59 -5.22
N THR A 39 5.52 14.33 -5.80
CA THR A 39 5.58 14.58 -7.24
C THR A 39 5.78 13.28 -8.02
N LEU A 40 6.75 12.46 -7.62
CA LEU A 40 7.00 11.17 -8.27
C LEU A 40 5.81 10.22 -8.11
N LEU A 41 5.14 10.22 -6.95
CA LEU A 41 3.93 9.42 -6.72
C LEU A 41 2.78 9.84 -7.65
N ALA A 42 2.61 11.14 -7.91
CA ALA A 42 1.61 11.63 -8.86
C ALA A 42 1.87 11.11 -10.28
N TYR A 43 3.11 11.20 -10.77
CA TYR A 43 3.49 10.61 -12.06
C TYR A 43 3.31 9.09 -12.08
N ALA A 44 3.71 8.43 -10.99
CA ALA A 44 3.57 6.99 -10.83
C ALA A 44 2.11 6.52 -10.92
N ALA A 45 1.19 7.25 -10.29
CA ALA A 45 -0.24 6.96 -10.33
C ALA A 45 -0.80 7.05 -11.76
N VAL A 46 -0.43 8.09 -12.51
CA VAL A 46 -0.85 8.25 -13.92
C VAL A 46 -0.31 7.11 -14.79
N VAL A 47 0.99 6.83 -14.70
CA VAL A 47 1.62 5.74 -15.47
C VAL A 47 1.02 4.39 -15.09
N GLY A 48 0.79 4.15 -13.80
CA GLY A 48 0.17 2.92 -13.29
C GLY A 48 -1.25 2.73 -13.83
N PHE A 49 -2.07 3.77 -13.83
CA PHE A 49 -3.43 3.74 -14.36
C PHE A 49 -3.44 3.48 -15.88
N LEU A 50 -2.60 4.17 -16.65
CA LEU A 50 -2.50 3.96 -18.09
C LEU A 50 -1.99 2.54 -18.42
N SER A 51 -1.01 2.05 -17.68
CA SER A 51 -0.49 0.67 -17.85
C SER A 51 -1.56 -0.38 -17.52
N PHE A 52 -2.38 -0.11 -16.50
CA PHE A 52 -3.53 -0.95 -16.15
C PHE A 52 -4.54 -1.01 -17.30
N LEU A 53 -4.94 0.14 -17.86
CA LEU A 53 -5.88 0.19 -18.98
C LEU A 53 -5.30 -0.51 -20.22
N GLU A 54 -4.04 -0.24 -20.57
CA GLU A 54 -3.36 -0.88 -21.71
C GLU A 54 -3.40 -2.41 -21.59
N ALA A 55 -3.11 -2.96 -20.40
CA ALA A 55 -3.11 -4.40 -20.16
C ALA A 55 -4.51 -5.02 -20.35
N HIS A 56 -5.55 -4.35 -19.86
CA HIS A 56 -6.92 -4.83 -19.95
C HIS A 56 -7.49 -4.69 -21.38
N PHE A 57 -7.27 -3.54 -22.03
CA PHE A 57 -7.68 -3.35 -23.43
C PHE A 57 -6.96 -4.31 -24.37
N HIS A 58 -5.69 -4.61 -24.13
CA HIS A 58 -4.97 -5.63 -24.90
C HIS A 58 -5.64 -7.01 -24.77
N ARG A 59 -5.97 -7.44 -23.54
CA ARG A 59 -6.70 -8.71 -23.30
C ARG A 59 -8.07 -8.76 -23.97
N VAL A 60 -8.79 -7.63 -24.00
CA VAL A 60 -10.07 -7.50 -24.72
C VAL A 60 -9.86 -7.63 -26.22
N GLY A 61 -8.86 -6.95 -26.79
CA GLY A 61 -8.53 -7.02 -28.21
C GLY A 61 -8.10 -8.43 -28.66
N THR A 62 -7.34 -9.13 -27.83
CA THR A 62 -6.92 -10.51 -28.11
C THR A 62 -7.96 -11.57 -27.73
N ARG A 63 -9.13 -11.16 -27.18
CA ARG A 63 -10.17 -12.05 -26.64
C ARG A 63 -9.61 -13.17 -25.75
N ALA A 64 -8.67 -12.81 -24.87
CA ALA A 64 -8.06 -13.75 -23.95
C ALA A 64 -9.12 -14.40 -23.03
N GLU A 65 -8.76 -15.52 -22.39
CA GLU A 65 -9.64 -16.15 -21.40
C GLU A 65 -10.02 -15.14 -20.30
N GLY A 66 -11.32 -15.03 -20.01
CA GLY A 66 -11.83 -14.03 -19.07
C GLY A 66 -11.82 -12.58 -19.55
N TRP A 67 -11.70 -12.31 -20.86
CA TRP A 67 -11.75 -10.95 -21.41
C TRP A 67 -12.98 -10.11 -21.01
N PRO A 68 -14.20 -10.66 -20.79
CA PRO A 68 -15.34 -9.84 -20.38
C PRO A 68 -15.11 -9.21 -19.00
N TYR A 69 -14.48 -9.94 -18.08
CA TYR A 69 -14.07 -9.39 -16.78
C TYR A 69 -13.01 -8.31 -16.93
N SER A 70 -12.10 -8.48 -17.89
CA SER A 70 -11.08 -7.46 -18.17
C SER A 70 -11.70 -6.17 -18.72
N LEU A 71 -12.74 -6.29 -19.57
CA LEU A 71 -13.51 -5.15 -20.07
C LEU A 71 -14.26 -4.45 -18.92
N ALA A 72 -14.95 -5.21 -18.07
CA ALA A 72 -15.66 -4.67 -16.92
C ALA A 72 -14.71 -3.89 -15.98
N ALA A 73 -13.52 -4.43 -15.71
CA ALA A 73 -12.50 -3.76 -14.90
C ALA A 73 -12.01 -2.45 -15.53
N ALA A 74 -11.69 -2.45 -16.83
CA ALA A 74 -11.25 -1.24 -17.54
C ALA A 74 -12.34 -0.16 -17.57
N LEU A 75 -13.59 -0.54 -17.81
CA LEU A 75 -14.73 0.38 -17.81
C LEU A 75 -14.97 0.96 -16.43
N MET A 76 -14.98 0.13 -15.39
CA MET A 76 -15.20 0.59 -14.01
C MET A 76 -14.10 1.55 -13.55
N ALA A 77 -12.84 1.26 -13.88
CA ALA A 77 -11.72 2.16 -13.60
C ALA A 77 -11.85 3.50 -14.35
N SER A 78 -12.32 3.46 -15.60
CA SER A 78 -12.54 4.67 -16.40
C SER A 78 -13.69 5.51 -15.85
N VAL A 79 -14.81 4.87 -15.46
CA VAL A 79 -15.96 5.55 -14.83
C VAL A 79 -15.53 6.18 -13.51
N PHE A 80 -14.76 5.48 -12.68
CA PHE A 80 -14.24 6.04 -11.43
C PHE A 80 -13.40 7.30 -11.67
N LEU A 81 -12.51 7.27 -12.67
CA LEU A 81 -11.70 8.43 -13.04
C LEU A 81 -12.59 9.61 -13.51
N LEU A 82 -13.58 9.34 -14.38
CA LEU A 82 -14.48 10.38 -14.89
C LEU A 82 -15.31 11.01 -13.77
N LEU A 83 -15.81 10.21 -12.83
CA LEU A 83 -16.51 10.71 -11.64
C LEU A 83 -15.60 11.58 -10.79
N SER A 84 -14.35 11.14 -10.55
CA SER A 84 -13.39 11.92 -9.78
C SER A 84 -13.07 13.27 -10.43
N LEU A 85 -12.92 13.30 -11.77
CA LEU A 85 -12.71 14.55 -12.50
C LEU A 85 -13.95 15.47 -12.45
N ALA A 86 -15.15 14.90 -12.52
CA ALA A 86 -16.40 15.65 -12.40
C ALA A 86 -16.59 16.25 -10.99
N GLU A 87 -16.05 15.60 -9.96
CA GLU A 87 -16.04 16.07 -8.57
C GLU A 87 -14.91 17.06 -8.26
N GLY A 88 -14.24 17.62 -9.28
CA GLY A 88 -13.20 18.63 -9.14
C GLY A 88 -11.76 18.10 -9.22
N GLY A 89 -11.59 16.79 -9.45
CA GLY A 89 -10.30 16.17 -9.70
C GLY A 89 -9.28 16.47 -8.61
N LEU A 90 -8.10 16.95 -9.00
CA LEU A 90 -7.01 17.26 -8.06
C LEU A 90 -7.19 18.61 -7.32
N GLY A 91 -8.16 19.45 -7.72
CA GLY A 91 -8.37 20.79 -7.17
C GLY A 91 -9.67 20.96 -6.37
N GLY A 92 -10.52 19.93 -6.33
CA GLY A 92 -11.79 19.92 -5.59
C GLY A 92 -11.92 18.66 -4.73
N ASP A 93 -13.15 18.23 -4.46
CA ASP A 93 -13.40 17.06 -3.61
C ASP A 93 -12.85 15.77 -4.24
N GLY A 94 -12.92 15.65 -5.57
CA GLY A 94 -12.12 14.71 -6.35
C GLY A 94 -12.32 13.25 -5.95
N LEU A 95 -11.41 12.70 -5.14
CA LEU A 95 -11.46 11.33 -4.60
C LEU A 95 -12.30 11.21 -3.31
N ALA A 96 -12.64 12.35 -2.71
CA ALA A 96 -13.47 12.49 -1.53
C ALA A 96 -14.88 13.00 -1.87
N GLY A 97 -15.23 13.07 -3.16
CA GLY A 97 -16.56 13.46 -3.57
C GLY A 97 -17.61 12.39 -3.23
N PRO A 98 -18.91 12.73 -3.26
CA PRO A 98 -19.98 11.83 -2.85
C PRO A 98 -19.99 10.48 -3.59
N TRP A 99 -19.76 10.49 -4.90
CA TRP A 99 -19.80 9.30 -5.75
C TRP A 99 -18.54 8.46 -5.61
N THR A 100 -17.36 9.09 -5.70
CA THR A 100 -16.08 8.41 -5.48
C THR A 100 -15.99 7.83 -4.06
N GLY A 101 -16.43 8.59 -3.06
CA GLY A 101 -16.52 8.16 -1.66
C GLY A 101 -17.50 7.00 -1.44
N TRP A 102 -18.63 6.98 -2.14
CA TRP A 102 -19.57 5.84 -2.09
C TRP A 102 -18.93 4.56 -2.66
N ILE A 103 -18.29 4.65 -3.82
CA ILE A 103 -17.57 3.52 -4.44
C ILE A 103 -16.45 3.04 -3.52
N TYR A 104 -15.69 3.96 -2.93
CA TYR A 104 -14.66 3.62 -1.96
C TYR A 104 -15.27 2.86 -0.77
N ARG A 105 -16.31 3.41 -0.14
CA ARG A 105 -16.88 2.86 1.08
C ARG A 105 -17.52 1.47 0.90
N TYR A 106 -18.17 1.23 -0.23
CA TYR A 106 -18.90 -0.02 -0.47
C TYR A 106 -18.19 -1.00 -1.40
N GLY A 107 -17.20 -0.54 -2.16
CA GLY A 107 -16.41 -1.36 -3.08
C GLY A 107 -15.01 -1.62 -2.55
N LEU A 108 -14.20 -0.56 -2.39
CA LEU A 108 -12.77 -0.70 -2.09
C LEU A 108 -12.51 -1.03 -0.61
N LEU A 109 -13.20 -0.35 0.31
CA LEU A 109 -12.97 -0.47 1.75
C LEU A 109 -13.21 -1.90 2.28
N PRO A 110 -14.25 -2.66 1.85
CA PRO A 110 -14.40 -4.06 2.27
C PRO A 110 -13.29 -4.97 1.72
N LEU A 111 -12.79 -4.72 0.51
CA LEU A 111 -11.67 -5.46 -0.07
C LEU A 111 -10.37 -5.19 0.69
N GLU A 112 -10.11 -3.91 0.99
CA GLU A 112 -8.97 -3.49 1.82
C GLU A 112 -9.04 -4.11 3.22
N ALA A 113 -10.23 -4.14 3.84
CA ALA A 113 -10.43 -4.78 5.13
C ALA A 113 -10.19 -6.30 5.06
N SER A 114 -10.61 -6.96 3.99
CA SER A 114 -10.43 -8.41 3.80
C SER A 114 -8.95 -8.79 3.66
N ILE A 115 -8.19 -8.03 2.87
CA ILE A 115 -6.74 -8.24 2.73
C ILE A 115 -6.02 -7.82 4.02
N GLY A 116 -6.43 -6.70 4.61
CA GLY A 116 -5.91 -6.18 5.88
C GLY A 116 -6.12 -7.14 7.05
N ALA A 117 -7.17 -7.97 7.03
CA ALA A 117 -7.40 -9.01 8.04
C ALA A 117 -6.33 -10.11 8.02
N LEU A 118 -5.65 -10.35 6.88
CA LEU A 118 -4.56 -11.32 6.80
C LEU A 118 -3.28 -10.82 7.48
N LEU A 119 -3.07 -9.51 7.55
CA LEU A 119 -1.84 -8.92 8.09
C LEU A 119 -1.62 -9.31 9.57
N PRO A 120 -2.58 -9.12 10.50
CA PRO A 120 -2.42 -9.56 11.89
C PRO A 120 -2.16 -11.06 12.01
N PHE A 121 -2.79 -11.89 11.17
CA PHE A 121 -2.56 -13.33 11.16
C PHE A 121 -1.10 -13.67 10.84
N PHE A 122 -0.53 -13.06 9.79
CA PHE A 122 0.88 -13.24 9.46
C PHE A 122 1.82 -12.69 10.52
N MET A 123 1.48 -11.57 11.16
CA MET A 123 2.26 -11.01 12.26
C MET A 123 2.31 -11.94 13.47
N VAL A 124 1.18 -12.55 13.86
CA VAL A 124 1.11 -13.55 14.94
C VAL A 124 1.94 -14.79 14.60
N LEU A 125 1.85 -15.29 13.36
CA LEU A 125 2.65 -16.42 12.91
C LEU A 125 4.16 -16.10 12.94
N ALA A 126 4.55 -14.89 12.50
CA ALA A 126 5.92 -14.42 12.56
C ALA A 126 6.43 -14.32 14.00
N LEU A 127 5.58 -13.81 14.91
CA LEU A 127 5.90 -13.72 16.34
C LEU A 127 6.12 -15.09 16.96
N TRP A 128 5.26 -16.05 16.65
CA TRP A 128 5.40 -17.44 17.11
C TRP A 128 6.71 -18.07 16.62
N ARG A 129 7.06 -17.90 15.34
CA ARG A 129 8.34 -18.37 14.79
C ARG A 129 9.54 -17.69 15.45
N LEU A 130 9.45 -16.39 15.70
CA LEU A 130 10.52 -15.61 16.32
C LEU A 130 10.77 -16.04 17.77
N LEU A 131 9.70 -16.19 18.56
CA LEU A 131 9.76 -16.67 19.95
C LEU A 131 10.38 -18.07 20.07
N ARG A 132 10.16 -18.94 19.09
CA ARG A 132 10.73 -20.30 19.07
C ARG A 132 12.22 -20.31 18.69
N THR A 133 12.66 -19.36 17.87
CA THR A 133 14.02 -19.37 17.30
C THR A 133 15.02 -18.57 18.14
N ARG A 134 14.60 -17.46 18.77
CA ARG A 134 15.48 -16.59 19.55
C ARG A 134 14.74 -16.01 20.76
N ARG A 135 15.32 -16.14 21.95
CA ARG A 135 14.90 -15.37 23.14
C ARG A 135 15.78 -14.13 23.26
N SER A 136 15.32 -13.02 22.70
CA SER A 136 15.98 -11.72 22.83
C SER A 136 14.99 -10.66 23.29
N ALA A 137 15.48 -9.58 23.89
CA ALA A 137 14.65 -8.45 24.31
C ALA A 137 13.86 -7.84 23.14
N TYR A 138 14.38 -7.91 21.91
CA TYR A 138 13.71 -7.43 20.70
C TYR A 138 12.40 -8.15 20.38
N VAL A 139 12.24 -9.40 20.86
CA VAL A 139 11.00 -10.16 20.64
C VAL A 139 9.85 -9.60 21.49
N LEU A 140 10.13 -9.02 22.66
CA LEU A 140 9.12 -8.35 23.47
C LEU A 140 8.58 -7.10 22.77
N PHE A 141 9.46 -6.29 22.18
CA PHE A 141 9.05 -5.13 21.38
C PHE A 141 8.22 -5.54 20.16
N PHE A 142 8.63 -6.61 19.46
CA PHE A 142 7.85 -7.15 18.35
C PHE A 142 6.48 -7.65 18.81
N ALA A 143 6.42 -8.41 19.91
CA ALA A 143 5.18 -8.92 20.49
C ALA A 143 4.20 -7.80 20.85
N ALA A 144 4.71 -6.73 21.48
CA ALA A 144 3.92 -5.58 21.83
C ALA A 144 3.42 -4.82 20.57
N GLY A 145 4.20 -4.79 19.49
CA GLY A 145 3.77 -4.28 18.19
C GLY A 145 2.63 -5.10 17.57
N VAL A 146 2.73 -6.44 17.59
CA VAL A 146 1.65 -7.35 17.15
C VAL A 146 0.38 -7.12 17.96
N LEU A 147 0.50 -7.01 19.28
CA LEU A 147 -0.63 -6.75 20.16
C LEU A 147 -1.32 -5.43 19.82
N THR A 148 -0.53 -4.38 19.57
CA THR A 148 -1.05 -3.06 19.19
C THR A 148 -1.86 -3.12 17.89
N VAL A 149 -1.33 -3.80 16.87
CA VAL A 149 -2.05 -3.98 15.59
C VAL A 149 -3.35 -4.77 15.78
N LEU A 150 -3.33 -5.83 16.60
CA LEU A 150 -4.55 -6.61 16.91
C LEU A 150 -5.62 -5.77 17.59
N ILE A 151 -5.22 -4.92 18.55
CA ILE A 151 -6.16 -4.03 19.24
C ILE A 151 -6.79 -3.02 18.27
N ILE A 152 -5.98 -2.40 17.40
CA ILE A 152 -6.47 -1.43 16.42
C ILE A 152 -7.45 -2.10 15.44
N GLN A 153 -7.08 -3.26 14.90
CA GLN A 153 -7.90 -3.98 13.92
C GLN A 153 -9.17 -4.60 14.51
N ALA A 154 -9.19 -4.91 15.82
CA ALA A 154 -10.35 -5.44 16.52
C ALA A 154 -11.41 -4.37 16.89
N GLY A 155 -11.27 -3.13 16.39
CA GLY A 155 -12.19 -2.04 16.72
C GLY A 155 -11.84 -1.29 18.01
N GLY A 156 -10.59 -1.40 18.48
CA GLY A 156 -10.06 -0.72 19.66
C GLY A 156 -9.93 0.81 19.53
N THR A 157 -10.72 1.46 18.69
CA THR A 157 -10.77 2.93 18.54
C THR A 157 -11.19 3.65 19.81
N PHE A 158 -11.72 2.95 20.81
CA PHE A 158 -12.06 3.48 22.15
C PHE A 158 -10.90 3.44 23.16
N LEU A 159 -9.73 2.89 22.80
CA LEU A 159 -8.56 2.88 23.72
C LEU A 159 -8.03 4.27 24.09
N PRO A 160 -7.90 5.23 23.14
CA PRO A 160 -7.47 6.58 23.47
C PRO A 160 -8.40 7.27 24.48
N THR A 161 -9.70 6.97 24.42
CA THR A 161 -10.71 7.52 25.33
C THR A 161 -10.73 6.86 26.72
N LEU A 162 -10.30 5.60 26.85
CA LEU A 162 -10.32 4.86 28.14
C LEU A 162 -8.97 4.87 28.87
N PHE A 163 -7.85 4.97 28.15
CA PHE A 163 -6.49 4.81 28.69
C PHE A 163 -5.52 5.90 28.18
N GLY A 164 -6.01 7.10 27.84
CA GLY A 164 -5.28 8.15 27.10
C GLY A 164 -3.80 8.32 27.45
N SER A 165 -3.43 8.43 28.73
CA SER A 165 -2.03 8.58 29.15
C SER A 165 -1.16 7.35 28.88
N PHE A 166 -1.70 6.13 29.04
CA PHE A 166 -1.02 4.88 28.72
C PHE A 166 -0.92 4.65 27.21
N TYR A 167 -1.97 5.04 26.46
CA TYR A 167 -1.96 4.98 25.01
C TYR A 167 -0.89 5.89 24.42
N GLU A 168 -0.82 7.14 24.85
CA GLU A 168 0.17 8.11 24.36
C GLU A 168 1.60 7.75 24.75
N ALA A 169 1.82 7.24 25.97
CA ALA A 169 3.16 6.93 26.45
C ALA A 169 3.75 5.65 25.84
N LEU A 170 2.94 4.62 25.59
CA LEU A 170 3.45 3.30 25.22
C LEU A 170 2.91 2.78 23.88
N LEU A 171 1.61 2.90 23.63
CA LEU A 171 0.98 2.33 22.43
C LEU A 171 1.19 3.20 21.19
N SER A 172 1.21 4.52 21.30
CA SER A 172 1.41 5.43 20.16
C SER A 172 2.82 5.33 19.55
N PRO A 173 3.93 5.40 20.33
CA PRO A 173 5.28 5.20 19.79
C PRO A 173 5.47 3.81 19.18
N LEU A 174 4.82 2.80 19.76
CA LEU A 174 4.93 1.43 19.29
C LEU A 174 4.07 1.15 18.05
N ALA A 175 2.86 1.72 17.99
CA ALA A 175 2.00 1.67 16.81
C ALA A 175 2.67 2.36 15.63
N THR A 176 3.17 3.59 15.84
CA THR A 176 3.87 4.35 14.80
C THR A 176 5.17 3.66 14.39
N GLY A 177 5.96 3.14 15.34
CA GLY A 177 7.11 2.29 15.09
C GLY A 177 6.80 1.05 14.26
N GLY A 178 5.71 0.35 14.61
CA GLY A 178 5.23 -0.84 13.91
C GLY A 178 4.79 -0.55 12.48
N ILE A 179 4.02 0.51 12.26
CA ILE A 179 3.59 0.94 10.92
C ILE A 179 4.80 1.32 10.06
N ARG A 180 5.77 2.07 10.60
CA ARG A 180 7.01 2.41 9.90
C ARG A 180 7.80 1.15 9.50
N GLY A 181 7.96 0.20 10.44
CA GLY A 181 8.63 -1.07 10.19
C GLY A 181 7.93 -1.90 9.11
N LEU A 182 6.60 -1.94 9.14
CA LEU A 182 5.78 -2.59 8.11
C LEU A 182 5.99 -1.95 6.74
N LEU A 183 5.92 -0.61 6.66
CA LEU A 183 6.11 0.13 5.40
C LEU A 183 7.50 -0.12 4.79
N ILE A 184 8.55 -0.13 5.62
CA ILE A 184 9.91 -0.47 5.18
C ILE A 184 9.96 -1.91 4.67
N GLY A 185 9.36 -2.86 5.40
CA GLY A 185 9.31 -4.27 5.00
C GLY A 185 8.59 -4.47 3.67
N VAL A 186 7.45 -3.81 3.48
CA VAL A 186 6.71 -3.82 2.21
C VAL A 186 7.54 -3.19 1.10
N ALA A 187 8.18 -2.05 1.33
CA ALA A 187 9.02 -1.39 0.34
C ALA A 187 10.17 -2.29 -0.12
N ILE A 188 10.88 -2.92 0.82
CA ILE A 188 11.94 -3.89 0.50
C ILE A 188 11.37 -5.07 -0.28
N GLY A 189 10.23 -5.62 0.13
CA GLY A 189 9.57 -6.73 -0.56
C GLY A 189 9.21 -6.39 -2.01
N VAL A 190 8.68 -5.19 -2.26
CA VAL A 190 8.37 -4.68 -3.60
C VAL A 190 9.65 -4.50 -4.41
N VAL A 191 10.72 -3.91 -3.85
CA VAL A 191 12.01 -3.76 -4.54
C VAL A 191 12.60 -5.13 -4.91
N VAL A 192 12.60 -6.09 -3.99
CA VAL A 192 13.08 -7.45 -4.25
C VAL A 192 12.26 -8.11 -5.36
N PHE A 193 10.93 -8.00 -5.32
CA PHE A 193 10.06 -8.52 -6.37
C PHE A 193 10.39 -7.90 -7.72
N MET A 194 10.58 -6.58 -7.80
CA MET A 194 10.94 -5.90 -9.05
C MET A 194 12.31 -6.30 -9.57
N VAL A 195 13.31 -6.46 -8.69
CA VAL A 195 14.63 -6.98 -9.07
C VAL A 195 14.49 -8.40 -9.62
N ARG A 196 13.69 -9.27 -9.00
CA ARG A 196 13.47 -10.64 -9.48
C ARG A 196 12.76 -10.68 -10.83
N VAL A 197 11.79 -9.81 -11.06
CA VAL A 197 11.14 -9.65 -12.37
C VAL A 197 12.13 -9.12 -13.41
N PHE A 198 12.96 -8.12 -13.05
CA PHE A 198 13.97 -7.55 -13.95
C PHE A 198 15.04 -8.58 -14.34
N LEU A 199 15.50 -9.38 -13.38
CA LEU A 199 16.44 -10.49 -13.59
C LEU A 199 15.78 -11.73 -14.23
N TRP A 200 14.50 -11.63 -14.61
CA TRP A 200 13.75 -12.70 -15.26
C TRP A 200 13.63 -13.99 -14.43
N MET A 201 13.91 -13.91 -13.12
CA MET A 201 13.75 -15.00 -12.16
C MET A 201 12.27 -15.30 -11.91
N ASP A 202 11.45 -14.25 -11.87
CA ASP A 202 10.00 -14.36 -11.80
C ASP A 202 9.41 -14.05 -13.18
N ARG A 203 9.08 -15.09 -13.94
CA ARG A 203 8.33 -14.93 -15.19
C ARG A 203 6.86 -14.65 -14.83
N PRO A 204 6.22 -13.62 -15.42
CA PRO A 204 4.77 -13.48 -15.28
C PRO A 204 4.15 -14.80 -15.75
N LEU A 205 3.39 -15.43 -14.85
CA LEU A 205 2.80 -16.76 -15.05
C LEU A 205 2.23 -16.84 -16.48
N GLY A 206 2.84 -17.69 -17.29
CA GLY A 206 2.46 -17.88 -18.67
C GLY A 206 1.12 -18.60 -18.74
N ARG A 207 0.09 -17.89 -19.23
CA ARG A 207 -0.61 -18.14 -20.49
C ARG A 207 -1.62 -17.02 -20.73
#